data_AF-A0A2V8QQW7-F1
#
_entry.id   AF-A0A2V8QQW7-F1
#
_cell.length_a   1.000
_cell.length_b   1.000
_cell.length_c   1.000
_cell.angle_alpha   90.00
_cell.angle_beta   90.00
_cell.angle_gamma   90.00
#
_symmetry.space_group_name_H-M   'P 1'
#
loop_
_entity.id
_entity.type
_entity.pdbx_description
1 polymer ?
#
loop_
_entity_poly.entity_id
_entity_poly.type
_entity_poly.pdbx_seq_one_letter_code
_entity_poly.pdbx_strand_id
1 'polypeptide(L)'
;KMIQDAVQAHSFLATSNLADAVDFVRFSPLSLSLEELSKLWSIFFQTAYVLSAAYRGSLVFIEEELTPVTALPVRERQVFVVPFQQPFIENVDPQIIASGAILTIRGQNLRGDETKLKFGDTLVTPASADITNAQIKVVLPPALQPGVRTAQVIHDFKFGTTQDHRGFESNVAPFILQPKITTALPITIAHGGTLTLDLAPPIGRKQSVTLLLNSDANNYSIPSKKPLSDPATSIDFEIPASAVAGDYFARVRVDGAESALDVDSNTLEYTGPKVTIT
;
A
#
# COMPACT_ATOMS: atom_id res chain seq x y z
N LYS A 1 60.53 6.06 -0.64
CA LYS A 1 61.79 5.28 -0.71
C LYS A 1 61.77 4.06 0.21
N MET A 2 61.73 4.19 1.54
CA MET A 2 61.71 3.03 2.45
C MET A 2 60.55 2.03 2.21
N ILE A 3 59.34 2.50 1.87
CA ILE A 3 58.20 1.60 1.55
C ILE A 3 58.42 0.86 0.22
N GLN A 4 58.99 1.52 -0.79
CA GLN A 4 59.31 0.89 -2.09
C GLN A 4 60.38 -0.18 -1.93
N ASP A 5 61.43 0.11 -1.14
CA ASP A 5 62.49 -0.84 -0.84
C ASP A 5 61.94 -2.05 -0.07
N ALA A 6 61.00 -1.83 0.87
CA ALA A 6 60.34 -2.89 1.63
C ALA A 6 59.44 -3.79 0.76
N VAL A 7 58.68 -3.21 -0.19
CA VAL A 7 57.86 -3.95 -1.16
C VAL A 7 58.73 -4.82 -2.07
N GLN A 8 59.89 -4.31 -2.52
CA GLN A 8 60.83 -5.09 -3.34
C GLN A 8 61.52 -6.22 -2.57
N ALA A 9 61.80 -6.02 -1.29
CA ALA A 9 62.49 -7.01 -0.46
C ALA A 9 61.60 -8.16 0.03
N HIS A 10 60.27 -7.99 0.02
CA HIS A 10 59.33 -8.95 0.61
C HIS A 10 58.24 -9.36 -0.41
N SER A 11 58.30 -10.61 -0.86
CA SER A 11 57.40 -11.15 -1.89
C SER A 11 55.91 -11.08 -1.53
N PHE A 12 55.56 -11.15 -0.23
CA PHE A 12 54.17 -11.06 0.22
C PHE A 12 53.58 -9.64 0.09
N LEU A 13 54.41 -8.61 -0.11
CA LEU A 13 53.98 -7.23 -0.34
C LEU A 13 53.94 -6.87 -1.83
N ALA A 14 54.18 -7.83 -2.73
CA ALA A 14 54.33 -7.55 -4.17
C ALA A 14 53.09 -6.90 -4.82
N THR A 15 51.90 -7.08 -4.25
CA THR A 15 50.65 -6.48 -4.73
C THR A 15 50.26 -5.19 -4.01
N SER A 16 51.09 -4.71 -3.07
CA SER A 16 50.80 -3.49 -2.30
C SER A 16 51.11 -2.23 -3.11
N ASN A 17 50.08 -1.42 -3.36
CA ASN A 17 50.19 -0.09 -3.97
C ASN A 17 50.45 1.04 -2.96
N LEU A 18 50.74 0.72 -1.70
CA LEU A 18 50.95 1.70 -0.63
C LEU A 18 52.09 2.70 -0.92
N ALA A 19 53.06 2.30 -1.75
CA ALA A 19 54.15 3.15 -2.19
C ALA A 19 53.70 4.32 -3.09
N ASP A 20 52.55 4.16 -3.76
CA ASP A 20 51.99 5.09 -4.74
C ASP A 20 50.86 5.95 -4.13
N ALA A 21 50.60 5.79 -2.82
CA ALA A 21 49.60 6.58 -2.11
C ALA A 21 49.90 8.09 -2.19
N VAL A 22 48.86 8.89 -2.39
CA VAL A 22 48.96 10.36 -2.53
C VAL A 22 49.55 10.99 -1.27
N ASP A 23 49.19 10.47 -0.09
CA ASP A 23 49.72 10.90 1.19
C ASP A 23 50.67 9.85 1.79
N PHE A 24 51.73 10.34 2.44
CA PHE A 24 52.66 9.49 3.15
C PHE A 24 52.02 8.85 4.40
N VAL A 25 52.10 7.53 4.48
CA VAL A 25 51.79 6.79 5.70
C VAL A 25 52.77 7.18 6.79
N ARG A 26 52.27 7.71 7.90
CA ARG A 26 53.09 8.10 9.05
C ARG A 26 53.08 7.00 10.09
N PHE A 27 54.25 6.46 10.41
CA PHE A 27 54.44 5.56 11.55
C PHE A 27 54.95 6.36 12.74
N SER A 28 54.18 6.38 13.83
CA SER A 28 54.59 6.97 15.11
C SER A 28 54.69 5.88 16.17
N PRO A 29 55.77 5.82 16.96
CA PRO A 29 55.88 4.86 18.05
C PRO A 29 54.73 5.09 19.04
N LEU A 30 54.11 4.01 19.49
CA LEU A 30 53.08 4.01 20.51
C LEU A 30 53.70 3.48 21.80
N SER A 31 53.80 4.33 22.82
CA SER A 31 54.28 3.91 24.14
C SER A 31 53.21 3.10 24.85
N LEU A 32 53.41 1.79 24.94
CA LEU A 32 52.59 0.89 25.75
C LEU A 32 53.31 0.61 27.07
N SER A 33 52.55 0.60 28.16
CA SER A 33 53.00 0.16 29.48
C SER A 33 53.19 -1.36 29.54
N LEU A 34 53.92 -1.84 30.55
CA LEU A 34 54.10 -3.27 30.80
C LEU A 34 52.77 -4.00 30.99
N GLU A 35 51.80 -3.35 31.65
CA GLU A 35 50.48 -3.92 31.88
C GLU A 35 49.70 -4.09 30.56
N GLU A 36 49.71 -3.08 29.69
CA GLU A 36 49.05 -3.14 28.38
C GLU A 36 49.68 -4.19 27.47
N LEU A 37 51.01 -4.28 27.45
CA LEU A 37 51.73 -5.33 26.73
C LEU A 37 51.41 -6.72 27.30
N SER A 38 51.37 -6.88 28.62
CA SER A 38 51.03 -8.14 29.28
C SER A 38 49.60 -8.59 28.97
N LYS A 39 48.63 -7.66 28.96
CA LYS A 39 47.25 -7.93 28.56
C LYS A 39 47.15 -8.37 27.10
N LEU A 40 47.86 -7.72 26.19
CA LEU A 40 47.85 -8.07 24.76
C LEU A 40 48.40 -9.49 24.55
N TRP A 41 49.51 -9.82 25.18
CA TRP A 41 50.12 -11.16 25.10
C TRP A 41 49.29 -12.25 25.78
N SER A 42 48.51 -11.92 26.82
CA SER A 42 47.64 -12.88 27.51
C SER A 42 46.55 -13.48 26.58
N ILE A 43 46.24 -12.82 25.46
CA ILE A 43 45.30 -13.30 24.44
C ILE A 43 45.92 -14.43 23.61
N PHE A 44 47.26 -14.45 23.47
CA PHE A 44 48.00 -15.45 22.68
C PHE A 44 48.52 -16.59 23.58
N PHE A 45 47.61 -17.46 24.02
CA PHE A 45 47.83 -18.47 25.07
C PHE A 45 48.91 -19.54 24.80
N GLN A 46 49.48 -19.62 23.60
CA GLN A 46 50.49 -20.62 23.23
C GLN A 46 51.75 -20.03 22.59
N THR A 47 51.94 -18.71 22.68
CA THR A 47 53.09 -18.03 22.08
C THR A 47 54.03 -17.51 23.16
N ALA A 48 55.33 -17.75 23.01
CA ALA A 48 56.33 -17.19 23.91
C ALA A 48 56.32 -15.66 23.83
N TYR A 49 56.53 -14.98 24.96
CA TYR A 49 56.70 -13.53 24.98
C TYR A 49 57.95 -13.14 24.19
N VAL A 50 57.79 -12.32 23.16
CA VAL A 50 58.90 -11.80 22.34
C VAL A 50 58.96 -10.28 22.50
N LEU A 51 60.18 -9.74 22.45
CA LEU A 51 60.41 -8.29 22.43
C LEU A 51 59.56 -7.65 21.33
N SER A 52 58.68 -6.72 21.72
CA SER A 52 57.70 -6.10 20.84
C SER A 52 57.75 -4.58 20.94
N ALA A 53 57.56 -3.90 19.82
CA ALA A 53 57.39 -2.45 19.76
C ALA A 53 56.08 -2.13 19.05
N ALA A 54 55.26 -1.23 19.63
CA ALA A 54 54.01 -0.81 19.03
C ALA A 54 54.20 0.46 18.21
N TYR A 55 53.62 0.49 17.02
CA TYR A 55 53.59 1.65 16.14
C TYR A 55 52.15 1.92 15.69
N ARG A 56 51.78 3.19 15.64
CA ARG A 56 50.55 3.65 14.99
C ARG A 56 50.88 4.07 13.57
N GLY A 57 50.34 3.36 12.58
CA GLY A 57 50.24 3.85 11.21
C GLY A 57 49.07 4.82 11.10
N SER A 58 49.25 5.97 10.45
CA SER A 58 48.18 6.95 10.22
C SER A 58 48.14 7.38 8.77
N LEU A 59 46.90 7.59 8.31
CA LEU A 59 46.49 7.91 6.94
C LEU A 59 46.75 6.74 5.96
N VAL A 60 45.75 5.87 5.84
CA VAL A 60 45.68 4.82 4.83
C VAL A 60 44.39 5.05 4.06
N PHE A 61 44.52 5.38 2.78
CA PHE A 61 43.37 5.44 1.88
C PHE A 61 43.02 4.03 1.44
N ILE A 62 41.73 3.70 1.58
CA ILE A 62 41.16 2.47 1.03
C ILE A 62 40.23 2.96 -0.08
N GLU A 63 40.67 2.79 -1.31
CA GLU A 63 39.93 3.17 -2.49
C GLU A 63 39.40 1.91 -3.16
N GLU A 64 38.15 1.96 -3.62
CA GLU A 64 37.60 0.94 -4.50
C GLU A 64 37.92 1.33 -5.94
N GLU A 65 38.41 0.38 -6.74
CA GLU A 65 38.62 0.57 -8.19
C GLU A 65 37.27 0.61 -8.91
N LEU A 66 36.52 1.70 -8.74
CA LEU A 66 35.31 1.97 -9.49
C LEU A 66 35.70 2.56 -10.86
N THR A 67 35.28 1.89 -11.93
CA THR A 67 35.37 2.47 -13.28
C THR A 67 34.33 3.59 -13.40
N PRO A 68 34.72 4.87 -13.50
CA PRO A 68 33.74 5.95 -13.58
C PRO A 68 33.01 5.85 -14.91
N VAL A 69 31.67 5.79 -14.85
CA VAL A 69 30.86 5.94 -16.06
C VAL A 69 30.75 7.43 -16.35
N THR A 70 31.33 7.88 -17.46
CA THR A 70 31.19 9.28 -17.91
C THR A 70 29.72 9.54 -18.23
N ALA A 71 29.08 10.40 -17.43
CA ALA A 71 27.72 10.82 -17.70
C ALA A 71 27.64 11.57 -19.04
N LEU A 72 26.59 11.30 -19.81
CA LEU A 72 26.35 12.02 -21.07
C LEU A 72 26.12 13.52 -20.79
N PRO A 73 26.64 14.43 -21.65
CA PRO A 73 26.42 15.85 -21.48
C PRO A 73 24.93 16.20 -21.59
N VAL A 74 24.46 17.12 -20.74
CA VAL A 74 23.08 17.62 -20.77
C VAL A 74 22.82 18.32 -22.10
N ARG A 75 21.92 17.75 -22.92
CA ARG A 75 21.58 18.29 -24.24
C ARG A 75 20.61 19.46 -24.17
N GLU A 76 19.61 19.38 -23.30
CA GLU A 76 18.53 20.36 -23.19
C GLU A 76 18.24 20.64 -21.71
N ARG A 77 17.90 21.89 -21.41
CA ARG A 77 17.43 22.32 -20.09
C ARG A 77 15.98 22.76 -20.24
N GLN A 78 15.07 22.08 -19.57
CA GLN A 78 13.67 22.47 -19.52
C GLN A 78 13.34 22.97 -18.10
N VAL A 79 12.79 24.18 -18.00
CA VAL A 79 12.38 24.80 -16.74
C VAL A 79 10.90 25.08 -16.83
N PHE A 80 10.13 24.53 -15.91
CA PHE A 80 8.68 24.70 -15.84
C PHE A 80 8.31 25.43 -14.55
N VAL A 81 7.35 26.36 -14.65
CA VAL A 81 6.77 27.06 -13.51
C VAL A 81 5.29 26.74 -13.50
N VAL A 82 4.85 26.07 -12.44
CA VAL A 82 3.43 25.70 -12.26
C VAL A 82 2.90 26.49 -11.07
N PRO A 83 1.80 27.26 -11.23
CA PRO A 83 1.16 27.93 -10.10
C PRO A 83 0.61 26.89 -9.12
N PHE A 84 0.61 27.21 -7.83
CA PHE A 84 0.09 26.32 -6.80
C PHE A 84 -1.44 26.23 -6.91
N GLN A 85 -1.93 25.18 -7.58
CA GLN A 85 -3.36 24.88 -7.72
C GLN A 85 -3.63 23.54 -7.05
N GLN A 86 -3.70 23.57 -5.71
CA GLN A 86 -4.01 22.36 -4.97
C GLN A 86 -5.49 22.00 -5.19
N PRO A 87 -5.80 20.78 -5.67
CA PRO A 87 -7.18 20.33 -5.77
C PRO A 87 -7.76 20.17 -4.36
N PHE A 88 -9.03 20.52 -4.20
CA PHE A 88 -9.73 20.37 -2.92
C PHE A 88 -11.09 19.74 -3.16
N ILE A 89 -11.38 18.62 -2.49
CA ILE A 89 -12.66 17.94 -2.52
C ILE A 89 -13.52 18.48 -1.38
N GLU A 90 -14.66 19.06 -1.74
CA GLU A 90 -15.65 19.55 -0.78
C GLU A 90 -16.66 18.46 -0.43
N ASN A 91 -17.11 17.71 -1.43
CA ASN A 91 -18.16 16.72 -1.26
C ASN A 91 -18.06 15.59 -2.29
N VAL A 92 -18.54 14.41 -1.89
CA VAL A 92 -18.71 13.25 -2.74
C VAL A 92 -20.17 12.82 -2.69
N ASP A 93 -20.78 12.67 -3.87
CA ASP A 93 -22.19 12.40 -4.06
C ASP A 93 -22.40 11.27 -5.08
N PRO A 94 -23.18 10.22 -4.77
CA PRO A 94 -23.77 9.93 -3.46
C PRO A 94 -22.73 9.45 -2.44
N GLN A 95 -22.97 9.73 -1.15
CA GLN A 95 -22.10 9.28 -0.05
C GLN A 95 -22.15 7.75 0.15
N ILE A 96 -23.29 7.15 -0.16
CA ILE A 96 -23.50 5.70 -0.16
C ILE A 96 -23.80 5.30 -1.61
N ILE A 97 -22.99 4.39 -2.16
CA ILE A 97 -23.02 4.10 -3.59
C ILE A 97 -22.87 2.60 -3.86
N ALA A 98 -23.53 2.12 -4.92
CA ALA A 98 -23.38 0.77 -5.42
C ALA A 98 -22.14 0.64 -6.34
N SER A 99 -21.57 -0.56 -6.43
CA SER A 99 -20.47 -0.82 -7.37
C SER A 99 -20.87 -0.57 -8.82
N GLY A 100 -19.95 -0.01 -9.61
CA GLY A 100 -20.18 0.35 -11.01
C GLY A 100 -21.09 1.57 -11.23
N ALA A 101 -21.60 2.20 -10.16
CA ALA A 101 -22.34 3.46 -10.29
C ALA A 101 -21.38 4.66 -10.48
N ILE A 102 -21.95 5.79 -10.88
CA ILE A 102 -21.22 7.03 -11.10
C ILE A 102 -21.09 7.78 -9.78
N LEU A 103 -19.85 8.01 -9.36
CA LEU A 103 -19.51 8.89 -8.25
C LEU A 103 -19.27 10.31 -8.79
N THR A 104 -19.91 11.29 -8.17
CA THR A 104 -19.69 12.71 -8.43
C THR A 104 -18.85 13.31 -7.31
N ILE A 105 -17.66 13.79 -7.65
CA ILE A 105 -16.76 14.49 -6.73
C ILE A 105 -16.89 15.99 -7.02
N ARG A 106 -17.25 16.80 -6.03
CA ARG A 106 -17.36 18.27 -6.16
C ARG A 106 -16.31 18.96 -5.30
N GLY A 107 -15.83 20.11 -5.78
CA GLY A 107 -14.79 20.85 -5.09
C GLY A 107 -14.19 21.98 -5.91
N GLN A 108 -12.90 22.21 -5.76
CA GLN A 108 -12.17 23.31 -6.39
C GLN A 108 -10.85 22.83 -6.99
N ASN A 109 -10.43 23.48 -8.08
CA ASN A 109 -9.21 23.16 -8.82
C ASN A 109 -9.08 21.67 -9.16
N LEU A 110 -10.19 21.00 -9.49
CA LEU A 110 -10.18 19.55 -9.71
C LEU A 110 -9.54 19.14 -11.05
N ARG A 111 -9.43 20.05 -12.01
CA ARG A 111 -8.85 19.79 -13.34
C ARG A 111 -7.40 20.27 -13.40
N GLY A 112 -6.49 19.34 -13.64
CA GLY A 112 -5.09 19.59 -14.03
C GLY A 112 -4.79 19.10 -15.44
N ASP A 113 -3.52 19.13 -15.84
CA ASP A 113 -3.04 18.62 -17.14
C ASP A 113 -3.36 17.12 -17.29
N GLU A 114 -2.99 16.34 -16.28
CA GLU A 114 -3.42 14.97 -16.11
C GLU A 114 -4.03 14.79 -14.73
N THR A 115 -5.29 14.38 -14.68
CA THR A 115 -6.03 14.20 -13.44
C THR A 115 -6.35 12.74 -13.24
N LYS A 116 -5.86 12.17 -12.13
CA LYS A 116 -6.10 10.80 -11.70
C LYS A 116 -6.91 10.82 -10.41
N LEU A 117 -7.77 9.82 -10.25
CA LEU A 117 -8.49 9.56 -9.02
C LEU A 117 -7.93 8.32 -8.36
N LYS A 118 -7.66 8.42 -7.07
CA LYS A 118 -7.20 7.32 -6.25
C LYS A 118 -8.32 6.86 -5.31
N PHE A 119 -8.69 5.59 -5.44
CA PHE A 119 -9.67 4.88 -4.61
C PHE A 119 -8.96 3.81 -3.78
N GLY A 120 -8.54 4.15 -2.56
CA GLY A 120 -7.64 3.30 -1.79
C GLY A 120 -6.32 3.10 -2.56
N ASP A 121 -6.03 1.89 -2.99
CA ASP A 121 -4.82 1.57 -3.78
C ASP A 121 -5.06 1.59 -5.30
N THR A 122 -6.30 1.77 -5.75
CA THR A 122 -6.66 1.76 -7.18
C THR A 122 -6.59 3.16 -7.77
N LEU A 123 -5.85 3.32 -8.87
CA LEU A 123 -5.80 4.55 -9.66
C LEU A 123 -6.71 4.44 -10.89
N VAL A 124 -7.48 5.48 -11.14
CA VAL A 124 -8.41 5.59 -12.27
C VAL A 124 -8.19 6.93 -12.95
N THR A 125 -8.15 6.93 -14.28
CA THR A 125 -8.12 8.16 -15.08
C THR A 125 -9.51 8.40 -15.67
N PRO A 126 -10.27 9.38 -15.16
CA PRO A 126 -11.58 9.70 -15.73
C PRO A 126 -11.44 10.26 -17.16
N ALA A 127 -12.51 10.17 -17.96
CA ALA A 127 -12.51 10.79 -19.26
C ALA A 127 -12.42 12.32 -19.12
N SER A 128 -11.64 12.97 -19.99
CA SER A 128 -11.42 14.43 -19.92
C SER A 128 -12.70 15.26 -20.06
N ALA A 129 -13.76 14.69 -20.65
CA ALA A 129 -15.10 15.30 -20.74
C ALA A 129 -15.86 15.33 -19.40
N ASP A 130 -15.52 14.42 -18.48
CA ASP A 130 -16.18 14.29 -17.17
C ASP A 130 -15.47 15.10 -16.07
N ILE A 131 -14.42 15.84 -16.42
CA ILE A 131 -13.57 16.60 -15.50
C ILE A 131 -13.76 18.09 -15.75
N THR A 132 -14.19 18.81 -14.72
CA THR A 132 -14.25 20.27 -14.70
C THR A 132 -13.46 20.78 -13.48
N ASN A 133 -13.22 22.09 -13.39
CA ASN A 133 -12.57 22.66 -12.20
C ASN A 133 -13.36 22.45 -10.90
N ALA A 134 -14.68 22.28 -10.99
CA ALA A 134 -15.57 22.18 -9.83
C ALA A 134 -16.12 20.77 -9.58
N GLN A 135 -16.05 19.89 -10.59
CA GLN A 135 -16.70 18.59 -10.53
C GLN A 135 -15.97 17.55 -11.38
N ILE A 136 -15.84 16.33 -10.87
CA ILE A 136 -15.44 15.13 -11.60
C ILE A 136 -16.56 14.10 -11.50
N LYS A 137 -16.95 13.50 -12.64
CA LYS A 137 -17.79 12.30 -12.68
C LYS A 137 -16.92 11.10 -13.04
N VAL A 138 -17.09 9.98 -12.33
CA VAL A 138 -16.31 8.78 -12.56
C VAL A 138 -17.12 7.54 -12.23
N VAL A 139 -16.99 6.51 -13.06
CA VAL A 139 -17.56 5.19 -12.77
C VAL A 139 -16.62 4.47 -11.81
N LEU A 140 -17.15 3.97 -10.69
CA LEU A 140 -16.35 3.23 -9.74
C LEU A 140 -15.79 1.93 -10.34
N PRO A 141 -14.50 1.61 -10.12
CA PRO A 141 -13.92 0.35 -10.57
C PRO A 141 -14.66 -0.85 -9.98
N PRO A 142 -14.98 -1.88 -10.77
CA PRO A 142 -15.70 -3.07 -10.28
C PRO A 142 -14.89 -3.91 -9.30
N ALA A 143 -13.56 -3.76 -9.31
CA ALA A 143 -12.64 -4.45 -8.39
C ALA A 143 -12.56 -3.82 -6.99
N LEU A 144 -13.20 -2.65 -6.78
CA LEU A 144 -13.17 -1.98 -5.50
C LEU A 144 -14.02 -2.77 -4.50
N GLN A 145 -13.39 -3.25 -3.44
CA GLN A 145 -14.04 -4.02 -2.38
C GLN A 145 -15.07 -3.15 -1.62
N PRO A 146 -16.19 -3.72 -1.14
CA PRO A 146 -17.20 -2.95 -0.41
C PRO A 146 -16.67 -2.45 0.94
N GLY A 147 -17.38 -1.52 1.60
CA GLY A 147 -16.97 -0.90 2.86
C GLY A 147 -16.72 0.61 2.75
N VAL A 148 -16.14 1.20 3.80
CA VAL A 148 -15.72 2.62 3.79
C VAL A 148 -14.50 2.77 2.88
N ARG A 149 -14.63 3.60 1.85
CA ARG A 149 -13.60 3.89 0.86
C ARG A 149 -13.31 5.37 0.81
N THR A 150 -12.18 5.71 0.22
CA THR A 150 -11.69 7.08 0.15
C THR A 150 -11.39 7.45 -1.29
N ALA A 151 -11.81 8.63 -1.70
CA ALA A 151 -11.45 9.25 -2.97
C ALA A 151 -10.41 10.35 -2.73
N GLN A 152 -9.40 10.40 -3.60
CA GLN A 152 -8.40 11.47 -3.63
C GLN A 152 -8.13 11.84 -5.09
N VAL A 153 -7.97 13.13 -5.36
CA VAL A 153 -7.61 13.66 -6.67
C VAL A 153 -6.10 13.89 -6.70
N ILE A 154 -5.45 13.40 -7.74
CA ILE A 154 -4.02 13.54 -7.98
C ILE A 154 -3.85 14.21 -9.34
N HIS A 155 -3.06 15.28 -9.37
CA HIS A 155 -2.62 15.90 -10.61
C HIS A 155 -1.20 15.44 -10.92
N ASP A 156 -1.00 14.96 -12.13
CA ASP A 156 0.33 14.68 -12.66
C ASP A 156 0.67 15.73 -13.72
N PHE A 157 1.96 16.07 -13.81
CA PHE A 157 2.48 17.04 -14.77
C PHE A 157 3.32 16.36 -15.83
N LYS A 158 3.08 16.77 -17.08
CA LYS A 158 3.90 16.39 -18.23
C LYS A 158 4.82 17.53 -18.60
N PHE A 159 6.06 17.43 -18.15
CA PHE A 159 7.10 18.41 -18.42
C PHE A 159 7.78 18.21 -19.78
N GLY A 160 7.01 17.86 -20.82
CA GLY A 160 7.54 17.58 -22.17
C GLY A 160 8.44 16.33 -22.26
N THR A 161 8.56 15.57 -21.17
CA THR A 161 9.25 14.28 -21.08
C THR A 161 8.27 13.12 -21.18
N THR A 162 8.76 11.92 -21.46
CA THR A 162 7.94 10.69 -21.44
C THR A 162 7.59 10.21 -20.02
N GLN A 163 8.19 10.81 -18.99
CA GLN A 163 7.93 10.49 -17.60
C GLN A 163 6.93 11.48 -16.97
N ASP A 164 5.88 10.93 -16.36
CA ASP A 164 4.93 11.67 -15.55
C ASP A 164 5.58 12.09 -14.23
N HIS A 165 5.34 13.32 -13.82
CA HIS A 165 5.80 13.85 -12.54
C HIS A 165 4.62 14.04 -11.61
N ARG A 166 4.70 13.48 -10.40
CA ARG A 166 3.65 13.61 -9.39
C ARG A 166 3.52 15.07 -8.98
N GLY A 167 2.33 15.61 -9.15
CA GLY A 167 2.01 17.00 -8.86
C GLY A 167 1.29 17.16 -7.52
N PHE A 168 0.17 17.88 -7.55
CA PHE A 168 -0.61 18.19 -6.36
C PHE A 168 -1.60 17.07 -6.03
N GLU A 169 -1.89 16.94 -4.74
CA GLU A 169 -2.90 16.02 -4.24
C GLU A 169 -3.94 16.76 -3.41
N SER A 170 -5.17 16.29 -3.51
CA SER A 170 -6.26 16.81 -2.70
C SER A 170 -6.24 16.22 -1.29
N ASN A 171 -7.08 16.80 -0.44
CA ASN A 171 -7.60 16.10 0.72
C ASN A 171 -8.30 14.79 0.32
N VAL A 172 -8.56 13.96 1.32
CA VAL A 172 -9.21 12.67 1.16
C VAL A 172 -10.69 12.79 1.53
N ALA A 173 -11.58 12.32 0.67
CA ALA A 173 -13.03 12.32 0.92
C ALA A 173 -13.56 10.88 1.08
N PRO A 174 -14.20 10.54 2.20
CA PRO A 174 -14.75 9.20 2.42
C PRO A 174 -16.11 9.01 1.74
N PHE A 175 -16.40 7.79 1.31
CA PHE A 175 -17.71 7.32 0.85
C PHE A 175 -17.89 5.84 1.21
N ILE A 176 -19.12 5.33 1.14
CA ILE A 176 -19.47 3.97 1.50
C ILE A 176 -19.83 3.20 0.23
N LEU A 177 -19.05 2.18 -0.10
CA LEU A 177 -19.36 1.27 -1.20
C LEU A 177 -20.21 0.10 -0.69
N GLN A 178 -21.44 0.02 -1.16
CA GLN A 178 -22.39 -1.02 -0.74
C GLN A 178 -22.10 -2.36 -1.41
N PRO A 179 -22.18 -3.47 -0.66
CA PRO A 179 -22.27 -4.80 -1.25
C PRO A 179 -23.66 -5.02 -1.84
N LYS A 180 -23.75 -5.89 -2.85
CA LYS A 180 -24.99 -6.36 -3.45
C LYS A 180 -25.01 -7.88 -3.46
N ILE A 181 -26.13 -8.46 -3.02
CA ILE A 181 -26.38 -9.90 -3.14
C ILE A 181 -26.75 -10.19 -4.60
N THR A 182 -26.00 -11.09 -5.23
CA THR A 182 -26.21 -11.49 -6.63
C THR A 182 -26.81 -12.88 -6.77
N THR A 183 -26.85 -13.66 -5.69
CA THR A 183 -27.56 -14.94 -5.65
C THR A 183 -29.03 -14.77 -5.99
N ALA A 184 -29.58 -15.72 -6.77
CA ALA A 184 -31.00 -15.75 -7.07
C ALA A 184 -31.82 -16.00 -5.79
N LEU A 185 -32.75 -15.10 -5.48
CA LEU A 185 -33.61 -15.12 -4.29
C LEU A 185 -35.08 -15.04 -4.72
N PRO A 186 -36.03 -15.59 -3.93
CA PRO A 186 -35.88 -16.12 -2.57
C PRO A 186 -35.24 -17.52 -2.50
N ILE A 187 -34.54 -17.80 -1.39
CA ILE A 187 -33.97 -19.12 -1.06
C ILE A 187 -34.63 -19.66 0.22
N THR A 188 -34.92 -20.96 0.23
CA THR A 188 -35.37 -21.69 1.41
C THR A 188 -34.20 -22.46 2.02
N ILE A 189 -33.99 -22.33 3.33
CA ILE A 189 -32.91 -22.99 4.08
C ILE A 189 -33.42 -23.56 5.40
N ALA A 190 -32.96 -24.75 5.77
CA ALA A 190 -33.27 -25.33 7.07
C ALA A 190 -32.54 -24.61 8.21
N HIS A 191 -33.16 -24.50 9.38
CA HIS A 191 -32.46 -24.09 10.61
C HIS A 191 -31.24 -24.99 10.86
N GLY A 192 -30.12 -24.41 11.29
CA GLY A 192 -28.83 -25.12 11.41
C GLY A 192 -28.11 -25.37 10.09
N GLY A 193 -28.70 -25.01 8.94
CA GLY A 193 -28.09 -25.15 7.62
C GLY A 193 -27.06 -24.06 7.30
N THR A 194 -26.20 -24.34 6.31
CA THR A 194 -25.26 -23.36 5.76
C THR A 194 -25.90 -22.67 4.56
N LEU A 195 -26.04 -21.34 4.63
CA LEU A 195 -26.47 -20.49 3.53
C LEU A 195 -25.24 -19.90 2.84
N THR A 196 -25.09 -20.19 1.55
CA THR A 196 -24.04 -19.61 0.70
C THR A 196 -24.64 -18.46 -0.12
N LEU A 197 -24.04 -17.27 -0.03
CA LEU A 197 -24.45 -16.09 -0.79
C LEU A 197 -23.30 -15.58 -1.65
N ASP A 198 -23.61 -15.26 -2.89
CA ASP A 198 -22.76 -14.59 -3.85
C ASP A 198 -22.94 -13.07 -3.76
N LEU A 199 -21.81 -12.37 -3.73
CA LEU A 199 -21.72 -10.95 -3.44
C LEU A 199 -20.89 -10.23 -4.50
N ALA A 200 -21.35 -9.05 -4.89
CA ALA A 200 -20.62 -8.12 -5.75
C ALA A 200 -20.60 -6.72 -5.09
N PRO A 201 -19.46 -6.00 -5.08
CA PRO A 201 -18.15 -6.41 -5.58
C PRO A 201 -17.47 -7.49 -4.71
N PRO A 202 -16.38 -8.12 -5.20
CA PRO A 202 -15.66 -9.15 -4.45
C PRO A 202 -15.17 -8.63 -3.09
N ILE A 203 -15.13 -9.52 -2.10
CA ILE A 203 -14.81 -9.21 -0.70
C ILE A 203 -13.39 -9.68 -0.39
N GLY A 204 -12.62 -8.85 0.30
CA GLY A 204 -11.27 -9.20 0.75
C GLY A 204 -11.28 -10.14 1.95
N ARG A 205 -10.25 -10.99 2.07
CA ARG A 205 -10.15 -11.98 3.15
C ARG A 205 -10.15 -11.40 4.59
N LYS A 206 -9.75 -10.14 4.74
CA LYS A 206 -9.68 -9.43 6.03
C LYS A 206 -10.97 -8.71 6.41
N GLN A 207 -11.95 -8.63 5.51
CA GLN A 207 -13.17 -7.88 5.74
C GLN A 207 -14.12 -8.67 6.65
N SER A 208 -14.80 -7.96 7.55
CA SER A 208 -15.82 -8.53 8.41
C SER A 208 -17.16 -8.52 7.68
N VAL A 209 -17.71 -9.72 7.43
CA VAL A 209 -19.01 -9.88 6.77
C VAL A 209 -20.03 -10.41 7.78
N THR A 210 -21.22 -9.83 7.77
CA THR A 210 -22.33 -10.24 8.64
C THR A 210 -23.62 -10.25 7.85
N LEU A 211 -24.34 -11.36 7.90
CA LEU A 211 -25.70 -11.48 7.37
C LEU A 211 -26.67 -10.97 8.43
N LEU A 212 -27.54 -10.05 8.02
CA LEU A 212 -28.62 -9.51 8.82
C LEU A 212 -29.93 -10.09 8.25
N LEU A 213 -30.66 -10.80 9.09
CA LEU A 213 -31.99 -11.32 8.77
C LEU A 213 -33.01 -10.58 9.63
N ASN A 214 -33.98 -9.93 8.99
CA ASN A 214 -34.98 -9.13 9.67
C ASN A 214 -36.39 -9.60 9.32
N SER A 215 -37.23 -9.79 10.34
CA SER A 215 -38.69 -9.92 10.22
C SER A 215 -39.36 -9.07 11.29
N ASP A 216 -40.68 -8.98 11.26
CA ASP A 216 -41.44 -8.15 12.22
C ASP A 216 -41.24 -8.58 13.67
N ALA A 217 -40.98 -9.87 13.89
CA ALA A 217 -40.88 -10.46 15.23
C ALA A 217 -39.45 -10.88 15.63
N ASN A 218 -38.58 -11.21 14.66
CA ASN A 218 -37.28 -11.80 14.94
C ASN A 218 -36.18 -11.16 14.08
N ASN A 219 -35.04 -10.88 14.72
CA ASN A 219 -33.88 -10.28 14.07
C ASN A 219 -32.62 -11.09 14.39
N TYR A 220 -31.86 -11.48 13.37
CA TYR A 220 -30.62 -12.22 13.53
C TYR A 220 -29.45 -11.47 12.89
N SER A 221 -28.30 -11.53 13.57
CA SER A 221 -27.01 -11.05 13.06
C SER A 221 -26.05 -12.22 13.07
N ILE A 222 -25.73 -12.73 11.89
CA ILE A 222 -24.99 -13.97 11.69
C ILE A 222 -23.64 -13.61 11.06
N PRO A 223 -22.52 -13.74 11.79
CA PRO A 223 -21.20 -13.50 11.22
C PRO A 223 -20.89 -14.58 10.17
N SER A 224 -20.19 -14.21 9.10
CA SER A 224 -19.76 -15.19 8.11
C SER A 224 -18.65 -16.10 8.63
N LYS A 225 -18.50 -17.25 7.99
CA LYS A 225 -17.21 -17.94 8.00
C LYS A 225 -16.18 -17.13 7.23
N LYS A 226 -14.89 -17.32 7.54
CA LYS A 226 -13.81 -16.69 6.77
C LYS A 226 -13.84 -17.23 5.33
N PRO A 227 -13.79 -16.36 4.30
CA PRO A 227 -13.74 -16.81 2.92
C PRO A 227 -12.52 -17.68 2.63
N LEU A 228 -12.70 -18.64 1.71
CA LEU A 228 -11.67 -19.58 1.27
C LEU A 228 -10.74 -18.98 0.21
N SER A 229 -11.21 -17.99 -0.56
CA SER A 229 -10.46 -17.28 -1.60
C SER A 229 -10.23 -15.80 -1.26
N ASP A 230 -9.28 -15.15 -1.95
CA ASP A 230 -9.00 -13.72 -1.83
C ASP A 230 -8.69 -13.14 -3.22
N PRO A 231 -9.58 -12.32 -3.82
CA PRO A 231 -10.88 -11.91 -3.29
C PRO A 231 -11.94 -13.03 -3.39
N ALA A 232 -12.92 -13.00 -2.49
CA ALA A 232 -14.05 -13.94 -2.49
C ALA A 232 -15.30 -13.31 -3.08
N THR A 233 -16.00 -14.07 -3.93
CA THR A 233 -17.30 -13.70 -4.49
C THR A 233 -18.45 -14.43 -3.82
N SER A 234 -18.17 -15.41 -2.97
CA SER A 234 -19.16 -16.24 -2.30
C SER A 234 -18.78 -16.40 -0.82
N ILE A 235 -19.77 -16.34 0.06
CA ILE A 235 -19.60 -16.35 1.51
C ILE A 235 -20.64 -17.26 2.16
N ASP A 236 -20.18 -18.09 3.09
CA ASP A 236 -21.01 -19.02 3.85
C ASP A 236 -21.41 -18.43 5.21
N PHE A 237 -22.68 -18.61 5.55
CA PHE A 237 -23.29 -18.24 6.83
C PHE A 237 -23.96 -19.47 7.45
N GLU A 238 -23.69 -19.75 8.72
CA GLU A 238 -24.39 -20.82 9.46
C GLU A 238 -25.64 -20.25 10.12
N ILE A 239 -26.81 -20.70 9.67
CA ILE A 239 -28.09 -20.29 10.26
C ILE A 239 -28.22 -20.95 11.64
N PRO A 240 -28.51 -20.20 12.72
CA PRO A 240 -28.66 -20.77 14.05
C PRO A 240 -29.75 -21.86 14.08
N ALA A 241 -29.49 -22.97 14.77
CA ALA A 241 -30.51 -24.02 14.98
C ALA A 241 -31.71 -23.52 15.80
N SER A 242 -31.54 -22.43 16.56
CA SER A 242 -32.60 -21.75 17.30
C SER A 242 -33.41 -20.76 16.46
N ALA A 243 -33.09 -20.59 15.18
CA ALA A 243 -33.80 -19.65 14.31
C ALA A 243 -35.24 -20.12 14.08
N VAL A 244 -36.20 -19.25 14.34
CA VAL A 244 -37.63 -19.52 14.13
C VAL A 244 -37.93 -19.56 12.63
N ALA A 245 -38.67 -20.58 12.18
CA ALA A 245 -39.12 -20.69 10.80
C ALA A 245 -39.98 -19.47 10.39
N GLY A 246 -39.77 -18.99 9.17
CA GLY A 246 -40.44 -17.81 8.63
C GLY A 246 -39.67 -17.11 7.52
N ASP A 247 -40.26 -16.05 6.98
CA ASP A 247 -39.66 -15.23 5.94
C ASP A 247 -38.89 -14.05 6.55
N TYR A 248 -37.67 -13.82 6.06
CA TYR A 248 -36.79 -12.76 6.52
C TYR A 248 -36.28 -11.94 5.35
N PHE A 249 -36.20 -10.63 5.52
CA PHE A 249 -35.43 -9.76 4.65
C PHE A 249 -33.94 -9.96 4.93
N ALA A 250 -33.18 -10.25 3.88
CA ALA A 250 -31.75 -10.50 3.97
C ALA A 250 -30.95 -9.28 3.54
N ARG A 251 -30.04 -8.84 4.40
CA ARG A 251 -29.03 -7.83 4.09
C ARG A 251 -27.66 -8.34 4.46
N VAL A 252 -26.63 -7.92 3.73
CA VAL A 252 -25.24 -8.20 4.10
C VAL A 252 -24.56 -6.90 4.49
N ARG A 253 -23.87 -6.93 5.62
CA ARG A 253 -23.00 -5.85 6.09
C ARG A 253 -21.54 -6.26 5.92
N VAL A 254 -20.77 -5.49 5.17
CA VAL A 254 -19.32 -5.69 4.97
C VAL A 254 -18.57 -4.47 5.48
N ASP A 255 -17.73 -4.63 6.51
CA ASP A 255 -16.96 -3.54 7.14
C ASP A 255 -17.80 -2.28 7.45
N GLY A 256 -19.04 -2.50 7.90
CA GLY A 256 -20.00 -1.44 8.23
C GLY A 256 -20.87 -0.94 7.06
N ALA A 257 -20.56 -1.30 5.81
CA ALA A 257 -21.39 -0.98 4.65
C ALA A 257 -22.51 -2.01 4.48
N GLU A 258 -23.77 -1.58 4.51
CA GLU A 258 -24.94 -2.44 4.32
C GLU A 258 -25.41 -2.48 2.87
N SER A 259 -25.84 -3.66 2.42
CA SER A 259 -26.57 -3.82 1.17
C SER A 259 -27.95 -3.17 1.23
N ALA A 260 -28.39 -2.59 0.13
CA ALA A 260 -29.75 -2.07 0.01
C ALA A 260 -30.78 -3.22 -0.04
N LEU A 261 -31.98 -2.95 0.44
CA LEU A 261 -33.17 -3.76 0.17
C LEU A 261 -33.82 -3.30 -1.13
N ASP A 262 -34.49 -4.22 -1.80
CA ASP A 262 -35.39 -3.91 -2.89
C ASP A 262 -36.66 -3.28 -2.32
N VAL A 263 -37.08 -2.17 -2.92
CA VAL A 263 -38.23 -1.37 -2.51
C VAL A 263 -39.16 -1.22 -3.69
N ASP A 264 -40.45 -1.40 -3.49
CA ASP A 264 -41.45 -1.03 -4.50
C ASP A 264 -41.52 0.49 -4.61
N SER A 265 -41.28 1.02 -5.82
CA SER A 265 -41.24 2.47 -6.05
C SER A 265 -42.58 3.19 -5.83
N ASN A 266 -43.71 2.46 -5.81
CA ASN A 266 -45.04 3.02 -5.63
C ASN A 266 -45.50 2.96 -4.17
N THR A 267 -45.28 1.83 -3.49
CA THR A 267 -45.73 1.64 -2.10
C THR A 267 -44.68 2.02 -1.07
N LEU A 268 -43.41 2.15 -1.48
CA LEU A 268 -42.24 2.33 -0.61
C LEU A 268 -42.04 1.19 0.40
N GLU A 269 -42.65 0.02 0.14
CA GLU A 269 -42.50 -1.17 0.95
C GLU A 269 -41.30 -2.00 0.50
N TYR A 270 -40.65 -2.68 1.45
CA TYR A 270 -39.56 -3.60 1.16
C TYR A 270 -40.10 -4.88 0.50
N THR A 271 -39.58 -5.22 -0.66
CA THR A 271 -40.00 -6.39 -1.46
C THR A 271 -38.97 -7.51 -1.43
N GLY A 272 -37.71 -7.21 -1.14
CA GLY A 272 -36.63 -8.19 -1.05
C GLY A 272 -35.29 -7.57 -0.66
N PRO A 273 -34.19 -8.33 -0.70
CA PRO A 273 -34.13 -9.76 -0.96
C PRO A 273 -34.68 -10.59 0.23
N LYS A 274 -35.31 -11.75 -0.03
CA LYS A 274 -35.93 -12.60 1.01
C LYS A 274 -35.27 -13.96 1.15
N VAL A 275 -35.17 -14.45 2.39
CA VAL A 275 -34.73 -15.81 2.74
C VAL A 275 -35.79 -16.43 3.65
N THR A 276 -36.24 -17.63 3.32
CA THR A 276 -37.21 -18.40 4.11
C THR A 276 -36.47 -19.46 4.93
N ILE A 277 -36.64 -19.42 6.25
CA ILE A 277 -36.10 -20.44 7.16
C ILE A 277 -37.20 -21.48 7.43
N THR A 278 -36.86 -22.77 7.31
CA THR A 278 -37.76 -23.91 7.61
C THR A 278 -37.25 -24.78 8.75
#